data_AF-A0A150FCX0-F1
#
_entry.id   AF-A0A150FCX0-F1
#
_cell.length_a   1.000
_cell.length_b   1.000
_cell.length_c   1.000
_cell.angle_alpha   90.00
_cell.angle_beta   90.00
_cell.angle_gamma   90.00
#
_symmetry.space_group_name_H-M   'P 1'
#
loop_
_entity.id
_entity.type
_entity.pdbx_description
1 polymer ?
#
loop_
_entity_poly.entity_id
_entity_poly.type
_entity_poly.pdbx_seq_one_letter_code
_entity_poly.pdbx_strand_id
1 'polypeptide(L)'
;MKNTNLYLIKESEREQYMDRIDVLNKVKKLKMLGDKKHTSIKFLSEYFGMKVPTLTTYIHRNNEVLVEDGLKKLEGLELEGFKHKYNMPGKFIKLYIVPKRAVLRLAMILKNSDTAIKVRKELTDQEEGDQQEIVPAVFHGRKEVVAPPSNTNVIKEMMKSNNMQILHEVKNLLTPIFNMQQSVQNMTETSTKEIFDLKNEILSLKHEKTGTNKLLADKDDKINKLSNKVKSQKKRIDKLQELIASELIDHDEDGSKSTKAKKEDNPLKNIKLKMDRNGNLERM
;
A
#
# COMPACT_ATOMS: atom_id res chain seq x y z
N MET A 1 -16.20 -32.97 12.83
CA MET A 1 -17.01 -31.75 13.09
C MET A 1 -16.04 -30.56 13.10
N LYS A 2 -16.31 -29.48 12.35
CA LYS A 2 -15.44 -28.29 12.38
C LYS A 2 -15.79 -27.51 13.64
N ASN A 3 -14.83 -27.32 14.54
CA ASN A 3 -14.99 -26.55 15.77
C ASN A 3 -15.11 -25.05 15.44
N THR A 4 -16.31 -24.61 15.07
CA THR A 4 -16.57 -23.29 14.49
C THR A 4 -16.57 -22.14 15.51
N ASN A 5 -16.72 -22.44 16.81
CA ASN A 5 -16.91 -21.43 17.86
C ASN A 5 -15.83 -21.43 18.96
N LEU A 6 -14.73 -22.16 18.77
CA LEU A 6 -13.72 -22.30 19.82
C LEU A 6 -12.85 -21.02 19.95
N TYR A 7 -12.68 -20.53 21.17
CA TYR A 7 -11.89 -19.33 21.54
C TYR A 7 -12.26 -18.05 20.75
N LEU A 8 -13.54 -17.85 20.42
CA LEU A 8 -13.96 -16.61 19.75
C LEU A 8 -13.85 -15.41 20.71
N ILE A 9 -13.04 -14.44 20.32
CA ILE A 9 -12.89 -13.16 21.02
C ILE A 9 -13.99 -12.20 20.54
N LYS A 10 -14.70 -11.57 21.49
CA LYS A 10 -15.73 -10.57 21.18
C LYS A 10 -15.11 -9.36 20.50
N GLU A 11 -15.88 -8.67 19.69
CA GLU A 11 -15.37 -7.51 18.94
C GLU A 11 -14.79 -6.41 19.83
N SER A 12 -15.43 -6.11 20.96
CA SER A 12 -14.97 -5.13 21.96
C SER A 12 -13.66 -5.52 22.65
N GLU A 13 -13.34 -6.81 22.69
CA GLU A 13 -12.17 -7.39 23.37
C GLU A 13 -11.01 -7.62 22.39
N ARG A 14 -11.13 -7.28 21.10
CA ARG A 14 -10.03 -7.53 20.15
C ARG A 14 -8.86 -6.58 20.36
N GLU A 15 -9.14 -5.34 20.78
CA GLU A 15 -8.13 -4.29 20.79
C GLU A 15 -7.01 -4.54 21.81
N GLN A 16 -7.35 -5.12 22.98
CA GLN A 16 -6.38 -5.51 24.02
C GLN A 16 -5.30 -6.49 23.54
N TYR A 17 -5.57 -7.25 22.47
CA TYR A 17 -4.65 -8.26 21.95
C TYR A 17 -3.81 -7.77 20.77
N MET A 18 -4.08 -6.59 20.22
CA MET A 18 -3.55 -6.18 18.91
C MET A 18 -2.02 -6.00 18.89
N ASP A 19 -1.41 -5.78 20.06
CA ASP A 19 0.04 -5.63 20.21
C ASP A 19 0.78 -6.98 20.27
N ARG A 20 0.06 -8.09 20.48
CA ARG A 20 0.63 -9.46 20.61
C ARG A 20 0.87 -10.13 19.26
N ILE A 21 1.58 -9.43 18.39
CA ILE A 21 1.88 -9.84 17.01
C ILE A 21 2.82 -11.06 16.96
N ASP A 22 3.63 -11.26 18.01
CA ASP A 22 4.57 -12.36 18.18
C ASP A 22 3.89 -13.74 18.18
N VAL A 23 2.64 -13.81 18.68
CA VAL A 23 1.82 -15.02 18.73
C VAL A 23 1.68 -15.68 17.37
N LEU A 24 1.59 -14.90 16.29
CA LEU A 24 1.50 -15.44 14.93
C LEU A 24 2.66 -16.38 14.64
N ASN A 25 3.90 -15.97 14.92
CA ASN A 25 5.07 -16.78 14.64
C ASN A 25 5.27 -17.95 15.62
N LYS A 26 4.75 -17.84 16.86
CA LYS A 26 4.74 -18.94 17.84
C LYS A 26 3.90 -20.12 17.35
N VAL A 27 2.70 -19.84 16.82
CA VAL A 27 1.79 -20.89 16.34
C VAL A 27 2.28 -21.53 15.04
N LYS A 28 2.71 -20.71 14.07
CA LYS A 28 3.19 -21.17 12.77
C LYS A 28 4.06 -20.07 12.15
N LYS A 29 5.14 -20.42 11.45
CA LYS A 29 5.97 -19.39 10.80
C LYS A 29 5.18 -18.65 9.71
N LEU A 30 4.95 -17.35 9.88
CA LEU A 30 4.27 -16.52 8.88
C LEU A 30 5.23 -16.14 7.75
N LYS A 31 4.89 -16.51 6.52
CA LYS A 31 5.64 -16.10 5.33
C LYS A 31 5.37 -14.61 5.04
N MET A 32 6.45 -13.86 4.88
CA MET A 32 6.41 -12.43 4.57
C MET A 32 6.86 -12.20 3.12
N LEU A 33 6.47 -11.06 2.55
CA LEU A 33 6.97 -10.57 1.27
C LEU A 33 8.44 -10.12 1.39
N GLY A 34 9.06 -9.77 0.26
CA GLY A 34 10.47 -9.35 0.21
C GLY A 34 10.80 -8.15 1.09
N ASP A 35 9.79 -7.33 1.42
CA ASP A 35 9.91 -6.19 2.33
C ASP A 35 9.96 -6.55 3.82
N LYS A 36 9.71 -7.83 4.18
CA LYS A 36 9.63 -8.36 5.54
C LYS A 36 8.58 -7.70 6.44
N LYS A 37 7.74 -6.81 5.91
CA LYS A 37 6.74 -6.02 6.65
C LYS A 37 5.33 -6.49 6.37
N HIS A 38 5.06 -6.87 5.13
CA HIS A 38 3.74 -7.31 4.70
C HIS A 38 3.74 -8.78 4.31
N THR A 39 2.56 -9.38 4.30
CA THR A 39 2.30 -10.66 3.67
C THR A 39 1.28 -10.49 2.53
N SER A 40 1.05 -11.55 1.77
CA SER A 40 0.08 -11.59 0.68
C SER A 40 -1.09 -12.50 1.03
N ILE A 41 -2.24 -12.32 0.39
CA ILE A 41 -3.39 -13.22 0.53
C ILE A 41 -3.01 -14.68 0.21
N LYS A 42 -2.11 -14.91 -0.74
CA LYS A 42 -1.63 -16.26 -1.06
C LYS A 42 -0.92 -16.89 0.14
N PHE A 43 0.02 -16.18 0.76
CA PHE A 43 0.70 -16.67 1.95
C PHE A 43 -0.24 -16.83 3.15
N LEU A 44 -1.23 -15.96 3.30
CA LEU A 44 -2.25 -16.13 4.33
C LEU A 44 -3.14 -17.35 4.10
N SER A 45 -3.46 -17.66 2.85
CA SER A 45 -4.21 -18.86 2.50
C SER A 45 -3.48 -20.13 2.95
N GLU A 46 -2.16 -20.18 2.74
CA GLU A 46 -1.27 -21.26 3.21
C GLU A 46 -1.15 -21.27 4.74
N TYR A 47 -1.07 -20.10 5.37
CA TYR A 47 -0.95 -19.95 6.82
C TYR A 47 -2.19 -20.49 7.54
N PHE A 48 -3.38 -20.01 7.15
CA PHE A 48 -4.65 -20.39 7.75
C PHE A 48 -5.23 -21.72 7.22
N GLY A 49 -4.66 -22.29 6.16
CA GLY A 49 -5.18 -23.52 5.54
C GLY A 49 -6.54 -23.31 4.86
N MET A 50 -6.77 -22.13 4.30
CA MET A 50 -8.06 -21.74 3.71
C MET A 50 -7.90 -21.43 2.22
N LYS A 51 -8.97 -21.62 1.44
CA LYS A 51 -8.96 -21.22 0.02
C LYS A 51 -8.91 -19.69 -0.09
N VAL A 52 -8.15 -19.19 -1.07
CA VAL A 52 -8.02 -17.75 -1.36
C VAL A 52 -9.37 -17.04 -1.46
N PRO A 53 -10.38 -17.53 -2.21
CA PRO A 53 -11.67 -16.85 -2.32
C PRO A 53 -12.37 -16.68 -0.97
N THR A 54 -12.33 -17.70 -0.10
CA THR A 54 -12.92 -17.64 1.24
C THR A 54 -12.25 -16.57 2.08
N LEU A 55 -10.92 -16.52 2.07
CA LEU A 55 -10.17 -15.50 2.81
C LEU A 55 -10.47 -14.10 2.27
N THR A 56 -10.53 -13.95 0.96
CA THR A 56 -10.91 -12.69 0.30
C THR A 56 -12.32 -12.25 0.74
N THR A 57 -13.29 -13.15 0.87
CA THR A 57 -14.63 -12.81 1.40
C THR A 57 -14.56 -12.28 2.83
N TYR A 58 -13.76 -12.89 3.72
CA TYR A 58 -13.58 -12.38 5.07
C TYR A 58 -12.96 -10.99 5.08
N ILE A 59 -11.95 -10.75 4.23
CA ILE A 59 -11.31 -9.45 4.09
C ILE A 59 -12.31 -8.38 3.62
N HIS A 60 -13.16 -8.70 2.64
CA HIS A 60 -14.15 -7.74 2.14
C HIS A 60 -15.22 -7.41 3.19
N ARG A 61 -15.69 -8.42 3.94
CA ARG A 61 -16.71 -8.23 4.99
C ARG A 61 -16.23 -7.42 6.19
N ASN A 62 -14.93 -7.40 6.44
CA ASN A 62 -14.32 -6.71 7.59
C ASN A 62 -13.32 -5.66 7.09
N ASN A 63 -13.58 -5.06 5.92
CA ASN A 63 -12.58 -4.25 5.23
C ASN A 63 -12.18 -3.00 6.02
N GLU A 64 -13.16 -2.31 6.60
CA GLU A 64 -12.96 -1.08 7.37
C GLU A 64 -11.91 -1.25 8.47
N VAL A 65 -12.12 -2.21 9.37
CA VAL A 65 -11.21 -2.47 10.50
C VAL A 65 -9.85 -3.01 10.03
N LEU A 66 -9.82 -3.79 8.94
CA LEU A 66 -8.54 -4.30 8.41
C LEU A 66 -7.72 -3.19 7.73
N VAL A 67 -8.37 -2.22 7.08
CA VAL A 67 -7.71 -1.06 6.48
C VAL A 67 -7.14 -0.16 7.57
N GLU A 68 -7.84 0.01 8.69
CA GLU A 68 -7.33 0.70 9.88
C GLU A 68 -6.06 0.04 10.43
N ASP A 69 -5.99 -1.29 10.43
CA ASP A 69 -4.77 -2.04 10.77
C ASP A 69 -3.68 -2.00 9.68
N GLY A 70 -3.91 -1.31 8.56
CA GLY A 70 -2.94 -1.12 7.48
C GLY A 70 -3.04 -2.10 6.32
N LEU A 71 -4.14 -2.84 6.16
CA LEU A 71 -4.42 -3.58 4.93
C LEU A 71 -4.51 -2.60 3.75
N LYS A 72 -3.70 -2.84 2.71
CA LYS A 72 -3.76 -2.03 1.48
C LYS A 72 -3.87 -2.90 0.25
N LYS A 73 -4.72 -2.47 -0.69
CA LYS A 73 -4.83 -3.04 -2.03
C LYS A 73 -4.02 -2.19 -3.00
N LEU A 74 -2.99 -2.79 -3.59
CA LEU A 74 -2.12 -2.18 -4.58
C LEU A 74 -2.61 -2.54 -5.99
N GLU A 75 -2.80 -1.53 -6.82
CA GLU A 75 -3.16 -1.64 -8.24
C GLU A 75 -2.40 -0.58 -9.07
N GLY A 76 -2.28 -0.80 -10.38
CA GLY A 76 -1.67 0.19 -11.30
C GLY A 76 -0.24 0.60 -10.92
N LEU A 77 0.01 1.92 -10.91
CA LEU A 77 1.34 2.49 -10.64
C LEU A 77 1.88 2.16 -9.24
N GLU A 78 1.03 2.13 -8.21
CA GLU A 78 1.46 1.77 -6.85
C GLU A 78 2.01 0.34 -6.80
N LEU A 79 1.36 -0.56 -7.54
CA LEU A 79 1.78 -1.95 -7.63
C LEU A 79 3.10 -2.09 -8.39
N GLU A 80 3.25 -1.38 -9.51
CA GLU A 80 4.49 -1.38 -10.29
C GLU A 80 5.67 -0.84 -9.48
N GLY A 81 5.49 0.29 -8.79
CA GLY A 81 6.51 0.85 -7.90
C GLY A 81 6.88 -0.11 -6.78
N PHE A 82 5.90 -0.78 -6.16
CA PHE A 82 6.16 -1.78 -5.12
C PHE A 82 6.93 -3.00 -5.64
N LYS A 83 6.57 -3.51 -6.84
CA LYS A 83 7.29 -4.62 -7.48
C LYS A 83 8.74 -4.25 -7.79
N HIS A 84 8.97 -3.06 -8.34
CA HIS A 84 10.31 -2.58 -8.65
C HIS A 84 11.16 -2.43 -7.38
N LYS A 85 10.60 -1.82 -6.33
CA LYS A 85 11.30 -1.57 -5.06
C LYS A 85 11.78 -2.86 -4.37
N TYR A 86 10.98 -3.92 -4.43
CA TYR A 86 11.29 -5.19 -3.75
C TYR A 86 11.62 -6.32 -4.72
N ASN A 87 11.98 -5.99 -5.96
CA ASN A 87 12.39 -6.91 -7.01
C ASN A 87 11.45 -8.13 -7.18
N MET A 88 10.14 -7.89 -7.10
CA MET A 88 9.16 -8.96 -6.97
C MET A 88 8.79 -9.56 -8.35
N PRO A 89 8.98 -10.87 -8.56
CA PRO A 89 8.65 -11.49 -9.84
C PRO A 89 7.12 -11.69 -9.96
N GLY A 90 6.50 -11.19 -11.04
CA GLY A 90 5.14 -11.60 -11.40
C GLY A 90 4.30 -10.62 -12.21
N LYS A 91 3.42 -11.18 -13.05
CA LYS A 91 2.45 -10.48 -13.92
C LYS A 91 1.05 -10.36 -13.29
N PHE A 92 0.96 -10.03 -11.99
CA PHE A 92 -0.34 -9.76 -11.35
C PHE A 92 -0.70 -8.28 -11.44
N ILE A 93 -1.99 -7.99 -11.67
CA ILE A 93 -2.52 -6.62 -11.86
C ILE A 93 -2.95 -6.01 -10.52
N LYS A 94 -3.15 -6.84 -9.49
CA LYS A 94 -3.63 -6.45 -8.16
C LYS A 94 -2.90 -7.26 -7.09
N LEU A 95 -2.60 -6.64 -5.96
CA LEU A 95 -1.98 -7.29 -4.80
C LEU A 95 -2.53 -6.70 -3.51
N TYR A 96 -2.94 -7.54 -2.58
CA TYR A 96 -3.18 -7.10 -1.20
C TYR A 96 -1.89 -7.28 -0.40
N ILE A 97 -1.44 -6.19 0.23
CA ILE A 97 -0.39 -6.21 1.24
C ILE A 97 -1.05 -6.17 2.62
N VAL A 98 -0.68 -7.13 3.46
CA VAL A 98 -1.31 -7.32 4.77
C VAL A 98 -0.23 -7.24 5.84
N PRO A 99 -0.21 -6.21 6.70
CA PRO A 99 0.73 -6.15 7.82
C PRO A 99 0.33 -7.16 8.90
N LYS A 100 1.28 -7.54 9.76
CA LYS A 100 1.04 -8.57 10.79
C LYS A 100 -0.13 -8.22 11.73
N ARG A 101 -0.33 -6.93 12.03
CA ARG A 101 -1.46 -6.43 12.83
C ARG A 101 -2.81 -6.85 12.23
N ALA A 102 -3.01 -6.60 10.94
CA ALA A 102 -4.21 -7.03 10.21
C ALA A 102 -4.33 -8.57 10.12
N VAL A 103 -3.20 -9.30 10.06
CA VAL A 103 -3.21 -10.78 10.11
C VAL A 103 -3.72 -11.29 11.45
N LEU A 104 -3.30 -10.66 12.54
CA LEU A 104 -3.73 -11.00 13.89
C LEU A 104 -5.23 -10.76 14.07
N ARG A 105 -5.74 -9.60 13.61
CA ARG A 105 -7.19 -9.32 13.61
C ARG A 105 -7.96 -10.35 12.79
N LEU A 106 -7.43 -10.74 11.63
CA LEU A 106 -8.04 -11.76 10.80
C LEU A 106 -8.09 -13.12 11.54
N ALA A 107 -7.04 -13.49 12.27
CA ALA A 107 -7.05 -14.71 13.09
C ALA A 107 -8.13 -14.68 14.18
N MET A 108 -8.43 -13.52 14.76
CA MET A 108 -9.50 -13.36 15.75
C MET A 108 -10.90 -13.50 15.12
N ILE A 109 -11.06 -13.10 13.86
CA ILE A 109 -12.33 -13.12 13.12
C ILE A 109 -12.62 -14.50 12.49
N LEU A 110 -11.58 -15.22 12.04
CA LEU A 110 -11.73 -16.46 11.29
C LEU A 110 -12.29 -17.60 12.16
N LYS A 111 -13.53 -18.00 11.86
CA LYS A 111 -14.23 -19.10 12.55
C LYS A 111 -13.73 -20.49 12.14
N ASN A 112 -13.35 -20.64 10.87
CA ASN A 112 -13.14 -21.94 10.22
C ASN A 112 -11.67 -22.17 9.81
N SER A 113 -10.74 -21.94 10.72
CA SER A 113 -9.31 -22.24 10.50
C SER A 113 -8.67 -22.78 11.78
N ASP A 114 -8.06 -23.95 11.68
CA ASP A 114 -7.37 -24.59 12.81
C ASP A 114 -6.20 -23.73 13.30
N THR A 115 -5.46 -23.09 12.39
CA THR A 115 -4.41 -22.13 12.75
C THR A 115 -4.99 -20.92 13.49
N ALA A 116 -6.14 -20.39 13.06
CA ALA A 116 -6.78 -19.25 13.73
C ALA A 116 -7.32 -19.62 15.12
N ILE A 117 -7.85 -20.84 15.29
CA ILE A 117 -8.23 -21.37 16.61
C ILE A 117 -7.02 -21.42 17.55
N LYS A 118 -5.87 -21.91 17.07
CA LYS A 118 -4.63 -21.97 17.88
C LYS A 118 -4.10 -20.58 18.24
N VAL A 119 -4.16 -19.62 17.31
CA VAL A 119 -3.78 -18.22 17.60
C VAL A 119 -4.67 -17.63 18.68
N ARG A 120 -6.00 -17.81 18.59
CA ARG A 120 -6.94 -17.30 19.59
C ARG A 120 -6.73 -17.97 20.95
N LYS A 121 -6.46 -19.27 20.97
CA LYS A 121 -6.09 -20.00 22.19
C LYS A 121 -4.84 -19.40 22.84
N GLU A 122 -3.76 -19.23 22.09
CA GLU A 122 -2.51 -18.65 22.61
C GLU A 122 -2.68 -17.19 23.10
N LEU A 123 -3.60 -16.44 22.50
CA LEU A 123 -3.96 -15.11 22.97
C LEU A 123 -4.66 -15.17 24.33
N THR A 124 -5.66 -16.04 24.49
CA THR A 124 -6.44 -16.12 25.74
C THR A 124 -5.67 -16.83 26.87
N ASP A 125 -4.96 -17.92 26.58
CA ASP A 125 -4.26 -18.73 27.58
C ASP A 125 -3.16 -17.95 28.32
N GLN A 126 -2.53 -16.96 27.68
CA GLN A 126 -1.50 -16.14 28.33
C GLN A 126 -2.08 -15.02 29.21
N GLU A 127 -3.37 -14.70 29.12
CA GLU A 127 -3.99 -13.72 30.03
C GLU A 127 -4.34 -14.32 31.41
N GLU A 128 -4.55 -15.63 31.51
CA GLU A 128 -4.79 -16.28 32.81
C GLU A 128 -3.55 -16.26 33.73
N GLY A 129 -2.36 -15.94 33.20
CA GLY A 129 -1.11 -15.89 33.94
C GLY A 129 -0.76 -14.54 34.59
N ASP A 130 -1.49 -13.46 34.30
CA ASP A 130 -1.07 -12.09 34.65
C ASP A 130 -2.05 -11.31 35.56
N GLN A 131 -2.99 -12.01 36.20
CA GLN A 131 -3.78 -11.41 37.29
C GLN A 131 -2.99 -11.47 38.60
N GLN A 132 -2.17 -10.46 38.87
CA GLN A 132 -1.66 -10.21 40.21
C GLN A 132 -2.81 -9.79 41.12
N GLU A 133 -3.35 -10.75 41.89
CA GLU A 133 -4.25 -10.51 43.01
C GLU A 133 -3.54 -9.64 44.07
N ILE A 134 -4.02 -8.42 44.26
CA ILE A 134 -3.66 -7.62 45.43
C ILE A 134 -4.57 -8.08 46.58
N VAL A 135 -4.07 -8.97 47.43
CA VAL A 135 -4.72 -9.34 48.70
C VAL A 135 -4.51 -8.26 49.77
N PRO A 136 -5.55 -7.69 50.39
CA PRO A 136 -5.37 -6.75 51.49
C PRO A 136 -5.05 -7.49 52.80
N ALA A 137 -3.93 -7.13 53.43
CA ALA A 137 -3.51 -7.66 54.72
C ALA A 137 -4.39 -7.15 55.88
N VAL A 138 -4.83 -8.09 56.70
CA VAL A 138 -5.59 -7.89 57.94
C VAL A 138 -4.72 -7.15 58.98
N PHE A 139 -5.14 -5.96 59.41
CA PHE A 139 -4.45 -5.20 60.45
C PHE A 139 -5.04 -5.52 61.83
N HIS A 140 -4.20 -6.08 62.70
CA HIS A 140 -4.53 -6.36 64.11
C HIS A 140 -4.56 -5.07 64.94
N GLY A 141 -5.47 -5.04 65.92
CA GLY A 141 -5.82 -3.86 66.71
C GLY A 141 -4.68 -3.17 67.46
N ARG A 142 -4.75 -1.84 67.56
CA ARG A 142 -3.84 -1.01 68.36
C ARG A 142 -4.55 -0.51 69.63
N LYS A 143 -3.89 -0.74 70.78
CA LYS A 143 -4.15 -0.03 72.05
C LYS A 143 -3.83 1.45 71.90
N GLU A 144 -4.69 2.30 72.44
CA GLU A 144 -4.52 3.75 72.49
C GLU A 144 -3.35 4.14 73.41
N VAL A 145 -2.49 5.04 72.92
CA VAL A 145 -1.46 5.73 73.71
C VAL A 145 -1.71 7.22 73.55
N VAL A 146 -1.94 7.91 74.67
CA VAL A 146 -2.24 9.33 74.79
C VAL A 146 -0.98 10.17 74.48
N ALA A 147 -1.10 11.18 73.60
CA ALA A 147 -0.03 12.11 73.23
C ALA A 147 -0.26 13.54 73.82
N PRO A 148 0.79 14.29 74.17
CA PRO A 148 0.66 15.63 74.77
C PRO A 148 0.45 16.73 73.69
N PRO A 149 -0.11 17.90 74.07
CA PRO A 149 -0.56 18.92 73.11
C PRO A 149 0.62 19.63 72.44
N SER A 150 0.85 19.33 71.16
CA SER A 150 1.76 20.09 70.30
C SER A 150 1.01 21.28 69.70
N ASN A 151 1.60 22.47 69.82
CA ASN A 151 0.99 23.76 69.48
C ASN A 151 0.55 23.81 68.00
N THR A 152 -0.75 23.62 67.75
CA THR A 152 -1.37 23.37 66.44
C THR A 152 -1.19 24.50 65.42
N ASN A 153 -0.90 25.73 65.88
CA ASN A 153 -0.76 26.88 65.00
C ASN A 153 0.55 26.88 64.20
N VAL A 154 1.67 26.48 64.82
CA VAL A 154 2.99 26.40 64.16
C VAL A 154 2.99 25.31 63.08
N ILE A 155 2.39 24.15 63.39
CA ILE A 155 2.24 23.05 62.43
C ILE A 155 1.38 23.50 61.25
N LYS A 156 0.31 24.26 61.49
CA LYS A 156 -0.60 24.75 60.45
C LYS A 156 0.06 25.79 59.53
N GLU A 157 0.87 26.69 60.07
CA GLU A 157 1.67 27.63 59.27
C GLU A 157 2.74 26.94 58.44
N MET A 158 3.47 25.98 59.01
CA MET A 158 4.47 25.18 58.28
C MET A 158 3.83 24.34 57.17
N MET A 159 2.65 23.74 57.40
CA MET A 159 1.93 23.05 56.33
C MET A 159 1.49 24.01 55.22
N LYS A 160 1.08 25.23 55.58
CA LYS A 160 0.63 26.24 54.60
C LYS A 160 1.80 26.74 53.74
N SER A 161 2.97 26.96 54.34
CA SER A 161 4.19 27.33 53.60
C SER A 161 4.65 26.19 52.67
N ASN A 162 4.64 24.94 53.16
CA ASN A 162 5.02 23.78 52.36
C ASN A 162 4.06 23.59 51.17
N ASN A 163 2.76 23.74 51.40
CA ASN A 163 1.76 23.65 50.33
C ASN A 163 1.93 24.75 49.28
N MET A 164 2.30 25.97 49.69
CA MET A 164 2.60 27.07 48.75
C MET A 164 3.87 26.79 47.92
N GLN A 165 4.86 26.14 48.51
CA GLN A 165 6.12 25.78 47.84
C GLN A 165 5.89 24.64 46.82
N ILE A 166 5.12 23.63 47.21
CA ILE A 166 4.66 22.55 46.31
C ILE A 166 3.87 23.13 45.14
N LEU A 167 2.95 24.08 45.39
CA LEU A 167 2.19 24.75 44.32
C LEU A 167 3.09 25.48 43.31
N HIS A 168 4.13 26.15 43.79
CA HIS A 168 5.08 26.85 42.94
C HIS A 168 5.92 25.87 42.10
N GLU A 169 6.40 24.78 42.69
CA GLU A 169 7.14 23.73 41.98
C GLU A 169 6.27 23.05 40.91
N VAL A 170 5.03 22.69 41.26
CA VAL A 170 4.06 22.13 40.31
C VAL A 170 3.82 23.09 39.15
N LYS A 171 3.67 24.40 39.42
CA LYS A 171 3.51 25.42 38.37
C LYS A 171 4.73 25.52 37.47
N ASN A 172 5.94 25.45 38.03
CA ASN A 172 7.19 25.48 37.28
C ASN A 172 7.36 24.26 36.39
N LEU A 173 6.83 23.10 36.79
CA LEU A 173 6.84 21.88 35.98
C LEU A 173 5.76 21.88 34.89
N LEU A 174 4.59 22.48 35.14
CA LEU A 174 3.46 22.49 34.19
C LEU A 174 3.58 23.55 33.09
N THR A 175 4.17 24.70 33.40
CA THR A 175 4.28 25.83 32.44
C THR A 175 5.04 25.48 31.16
N PRO A 176 6.18 24.76 31.17
CA PRO A 176 6.86 24.35 29.94
C PRO A 176 6.03 23.35 29.13
N ILE A 177 5.36 22.41 29.81
CA ILE A 177 4.51 21.39 29.18
C ILE A 177 3.35 22.06 28.43
N PHE A 178 2.69 23.03 29.07
CA PHE A 178 1.59 23.78 28.46
C PHE A 178 2.06 24.59 27.24
N ASN A 179 3.20 25.27 27.35
CA ASN A 179 3.77 26.03 26.23
C ASN A 179 4.15 25.12 25.05
N MET A 180 4.73 23.95 25.34
CA MET A 180 5.10 22.97 24.32
C MET A 180 3.86 22.39 23.65
N GLN A 181 2.80 22.09 24.41
CA GLN A 181 1.52 21.63 23.88
C GLN A 181 0.87 22.67 22.95
N GLN A 182 0.85 23.94 23.35
CA GLN A 182 0.31 25.03 22.53
C GLN A 182 1.12 25.22 21.24
N SER A 183 2.45 25.13 21.33
CA SER A 183 3.33 25.21 20.16
C SER A 183 3.09 24.06 19.18
N VAL A 184 2.94 22.83 19.68
CA VAL A 184 2.63 21.66 18.86
C VAL A 184 1.27 21.81 18.20
N GLN A 185 0.25 22.26 18.92
CA GLN A 185 -1.08 22.52 18.36
C GLN A 185 -1.00 23.52 17.19
N ASN A 186 -0.35 24.66 17.38
CA ASN A 186 -0.20 25.66 16.33
C ASN A 186 0.52 25.10 15.10
N MET A 187 1.60 24.32 15.29
CA MET A 187 2.31 23.66 14.18
C MET A 187 1.46 22.62 13.45
N THR A 188 0.60 21.88 14.17
CA THR A 188 -0.32 20.93 13.54
C THR A 188 -1.42 21.64 12.74
N GLU A 189 -1.91 22.79 13.21
CA GLU A 189 -2.88 23.60 12.48
C GLU A 189 -2.29 24.20 11.20
N THR A 190 -1.04 24.67 11.22
CA THR A 190 -0.38 25.16 10.00
C THR A 190 -0.11 24.03 9.02
N SER A 191 0.42 22.90 9.51
CA SER A 191 0.72 21.73 8.67
C SER A 191 -0.55 21.14 8.03
N THR A 192 -1.69 21.15 8.74
CA THR A 192 -2.96 20.65 8.20
C THR A 192 -3.54 21.57 7.13
N LYS A 193 -3.38 22.89 7.26
CA LYS A 193 -3.73 23.86 6.21
C LYS A 193 -2.87 23.67 4.96
N GLU A 194 -1.55 23.57 5.11
CA GLU A 194 -0.64 23.31 3.99
C GLU A 194 -0.98 21.99 3.27
N ILE A 195 -1.30 20.93 4.02
CA ILE A 195 -1.74 19.66 3.42
C ILE A 195 -3.04 19.83 2.64
N PHE A 196 -3.98 20.64 3.13
CA PHE A 196 -5.24 20.91 2.43
C PHE A 196 -5.00 21.67 1.13
N ASP A 197 -4.15 22.70 1.15
CA ASP A 197 -3.81 23.49 -0.04
C ASP A 197 -3.10 22.64 -1.10
N LEU A 198 -2.12 21.83 -0.69
CA LEU A 198 -1.43 20.87 -1.58
C LEU A 198 -2.41 19.85 -2.19
N LYS A 199 -3.40 19.37 -1.44
CA LYS A 199 -4.43 18.47 -1.97
C LYS A 199 -5.27 19.13 -3.06
N ASN A 200 -5.60 20.41 -2.90
CA ASN A 200 -6.38 21.16 -3.89
C ASN A 200 -5.56 21.42 -5.16
N GLU A 201 -4.27 21.71 -5.01
CA GLU A 201 -3.35 21.86 -6.14
C GLU A 201 -3.22 20.55 -6.94
N ILE A 202 -3.03 19.43 -6.24
CA ILE A 202 -2.99 18.09 -6.85
C ILE A 202 -4.28 17.79 -7.63
N LEU A 203 -5.44 18.17 -7.08
CA LEU A 203 -6.73 17.96 -7.74
C LEU A 203 -6.80 18.76 -9.06
N SER A 204 -6.37 20.02 -9.03
CA SER A 204 -6.34 20.91 -10.19
C SER A 204 -5.41 20.38 -11.28
N LEU A 205 -4.19 19.97 -10.92
CA LEU A 205 -3.23 19.35 -11.82
C LEU A 205 -3.75 18.03 -12.42
N LYS A 206 -4.51 17.25 -11.65
CA LYS A 206 -5.15 16.03 -12.15
C LYS A 206 -6.19 16.32 -13.22
N HIS A 207 -7.00 17.37 -13.04
CA HIS A 207 -7.96 17.81 -14.05
C HIS A 207 -7.26 18.29 -15.33
N GLU A 208 -6.20 19.09 -15.21
CA GLU A 208 -5.41 19.53 -16.38
C GLU A 208 -4.80 18.34 -17.15
N LYS A 209 -4.24 17.35 -16.44
CA LYS A 209 -3.73 16.11 -17.04
C LYS A 209 -4.81 15.34 -17.81
N THR A 210 -6.05 15.31 -17.32
CA THR A 210 -7.14 14.63 -18.04
C THR A 210 -7.52 15.35 -19.33
N GLY A 211 -7.52 16.69 -19.34
CA GLY A 211 -7.79 17.48 -20.55
C GLY A 211 -6.71 17.31 -21.62
N THR A 212 -5.44 17.34 -21.22
CA THR A 212 -4.30 17.13 -22.14
C THR A 212 -4.30 15.73 -22.75
N ASN A 213 -4.64 14.69 -21.98
CA ASN A 213 -4.77 13.32 -22.49
C ASN A 213 -5.89 13.19 -23.55
N LYS A 214 -7.02 13.88 -23.37
CA LYS A 214 -8.08 13.89 -24.37
C LYS A 214 -7.62 14.54 -25.68
N LEU A 215 -6.94 15.68 -25.58
CA LEU A 215 -6.37 16.37 -26.74
C LEU A 215 -5.31 15.51 -27.46
N LEU A 216 -4.54 14.72 -26.73
CA LEU A 216 -3.57 13.78 -27.31
C LEU A 216 -4.27 12.69 -28.12
N ALA A 217 -5.34 12.09 -27.57
CA ALA A 217 -6.13 11.08 -28.29
C ALA A 217 -6.73 11.63 -29.59
N ASP A 218 -7.28 12.85 -29.56
CA ASP A 218 -7.82 13.51 -30.76
C ASP A 218 -6.74 13.75 -31.84
N LYS A 219 -5.51 14.07 -31.42
CA LYS A 219 -4.37 14.23 -32.34
C LYS A 219 -3.92 12.89 -32.92
N ASP A 220 -3.86 11.83 -32.12
CA ASP A 220 -3.50 10.49 -32.59
C ASP A 220 -4.50 9.97 -33.63
N ASP A 221 -5.79 10.21 -33.43
CA ASP A 221 -6.82 9.89 -34.42
C ASP A 221 -6.62 10.65 -35.75
N LYS A 222 -6.23 11.92 -35.67
CA LYS A 222 -5.92 12.74 -36.86
C LYS A 222 -4.68 12.22 -37.58
N ILE A 223 -3.63 11.85 -36.84
CA ILE A 223 -2.41 11.23 -37.37
C ILE A 223 -2.75 9.92 -38.08
N ASN A 224 -3.56 9.06 -37.46
CA ASN A 224 -3.97 7.79 -38.04
C ASN A 224 -4.75 7.97 -39.36
N LYS A 225 -5.69 8.93 -39.38
CA LYS A 225 -6.42 9.29 -40.61
C LYS A 225 -5.48 9.78 -41.72
N LEU A 226 -4.50 10.64 -41.39
CA LEU A 226 -3.52 11.13 -42.35
C LEU A 226 -2.60 10.00 -42.85
N SER A 227 -2.11 9.14 -41.96
CA SER A 227 -1.29 7.97 -42.30
C SER A 227 -2.00 7.05 -43.29
N ASN A 228 -3.30 6.79 -43.07
CA ASN A 228 -4.11 5.99 -44.00
C ASN A 228 -4.28 6.67 -45.37
N LYS A 229 -4.46 8.00 -45.41
CA LYS A 229 -4.51 8.76 -46.67
C LYS A 229 -3.18 8.67 -47.44
N VAL A 230 -2.05 8.83 -46.75
CA VAL A 230 -0.70 8.69 -47.34
C VAL A 230 -0.51 7.30 -47.92
N LYS A 231 -0.88 6.24 -47.19
CA LYS A 231 -0.82 4.85 -47.70
C LYS A 231 -1.67 4.66 -48.95
N SER A 232 -2.87 5.23 -48.98
CA SER A 232 -3.77 5.15 -50.15
C SER A 232 -3.19 5.89 -51.36
N GLN A 233 -2.65 7.10 -51.16
CA GLN A 233 -2.00 7.84 -52.24
C GLN A 233 -0.76 7.11 -52.76
N LYS A 234 0.07 6.53 -51.90
CA LYS A 234 1.23 5.74 -52.32
C LYS A 234 0.82 4.58 -53.22
N LYS A 235 -0.23 3.82 -52.85
CA LYS A 235 -0.78 2.76 -53.72
C LYS A 235 -1.26 3.27 -55.08
N ARG A 236 -1.81 4.49 -55.15
CA ARG A 236 -2.21 5.10 -56.43
C ARG A 236 -1.01 5.47 -57.28
N ILE A 237 0.03 6.04 -56.67
CA ILE A 237 1.29 6.36 -57.33
C ILE A 237 1.92 5.08 -57.89
N ASP A 238 1.99 4.01 -57.09
CA ASP A 238 2.54 2.72 -57.53
C ASP A 238 1.80 2.17 -58.76
N LYS A 239 0.46 2.26 -58.78
CA LYS A 239 -0.37 1.86 -59.95
C LYS A 239 -0.14 2.74 -61.16
N LEU A 240 0.00 4.05 -60.98
CA LEU A 240 0.29 4.97 -62.09
C LEU A 240 1.67 4.69 -62.68
N GLN A 241 2.66 4.37 -61.84
CA GLN A 241 3.99 3.96 -62.29
C GLN A 241 3.94 2.66 -63.12
N GLU A 242 3.11 1.70 -62.70
CA GLU A 242 2.90 0.45 -63.44
C GLU A 242 2.25 0.70 -64.81
N LEU A 243 1.22 1.56 -64.87
CA LEU A 243 0.56 1.93 -66.13
C LEU A 243 1.51 2.68 -67.09
N ILE A 244 2.29 3.63 -66.58
CA ILE A 244 3.30 4.34 -67.38
C ILE A 244 4.35 3.34 -67.90
N ALA A 245 4.77 2.37 -67.10
CA ALA A 245 5.72 1.35 -67.54
C ALA A 245 5.15 0.46 -68.65
N SER A 246 3.87 0.06 -68.58
CA SER A 246 3.23 -0.69 -69.67
C SER A 246 3.08 0.14 -70.95
N GLU A 247 2.72 1.42 -70.84
CA GLU A 247 2.51 2.29 -72.00
C GLU A 247 3.82 2.66 -72.69
N LEU A 248 4.92 2.75 -71.95
CA LEU A 248 6.27 2.88 -72.52
C LEU A 248 6.72 1.61 -73.27
N ILE A 249 6.27 0.42 -72.85
CA ILE A 249 6.58 -0.85 -73.53
C ILE A 249 5.81 -0.95 -74.85
N ASP A 250 4.56 -0.47 -74.90
CA ASP A 250 3.73 -0.50 -76.12
C ASP A 250 4.21 0.48 -77.20
N HIS A 251 5.00 1.50 -76.84
CA HIS A 251 5.60 2.44 -77.80
C HIS A 251 6.93 1.96 -78.41
N ASP A 252 7.50 0.84 -77.95
CA ASP A 252 8.74 0.26 -78.48
C ASP A 252 8.49 -0.93 -79.45
N GLU A 253 7.23 -1.30 -79.71
CA GLU A 253 6.84 -2.39 -80.63
C GLU A 253 6.71 -1.95 -82.11
N ASP A 254 7.47 -0.93 -82.52
CA ASP A 254 7.73 -0.66 -83.95
C ASP A 254 9.24 -0.62 -84.20
N GLY A 255 9.92 -1.71 -83.84
CA GLY A 255 11.30 -1.93 -84.31
C GLY A 255 12.19 -2.76 -83.40
N SER A 256 12.31 -4.05 -83.76
CA SER A 256 13.48 -4.90 -83.54
C SER A 256 13.75 -5.48 -82.14
N LYS A 257 13.57 -6.81 -82.11
CA LYS A 257 14.49 -7.83 -81.56
C LYS A 257 14.81 -7.76 -80.06
N SER A 258 14.16 -8.68 -79.36
CA SER A 258 14.74 -9.58 -78.35
C SER A 258 16.07 -9.14 -77.72
N THR A 259 16.01 -8.59 -76.51
CA THR A 259 17.05 -8.84 -75.52
C THR A 259 16.39 -9.16 -74.18
N LYS A 260 16.67 -10.36 -73.67
CA LYS A 260 16.44 -10.72 -72.27
C LYS A 260 17.30 -9.79 -71.40
N ALA A 261 16.75 -8.68 -70.92
CA ALA A 261 17.36 -7.89 -69.88
C ALA A 261 17.14 -8.59 -68.53
N LYS A 262 18.26 -8.87 -67.85
CA LYS A 262 18.34 -9.54 -66.56
C LYS A 262 17.49 -8.80 -65.53
N LYS A 263 16.87 -9.55 -64.61
CA LYS A 263 16.44 -9.03 -63.30
C LYS A 263 17.62 -8.28 -62.69
N GLU A 264 17.58 -6.95 -62.70
CA GLU A 264 18.46 -6.16 -61.85
C GLU A 264 17.98 -6.34 -60.41
N ASP A 265 18.83 -6.96 -59.60
CA ASP A 265 18.67 -7.05 -58.17
C ASP A 265 18.63 -5.63 -57.58
N ASN A 266 17.45 -5.21 -57.14
CA ASN A 266 17.27 -3.95 -56.44
C ASN A 266 18.14 -3.95 -55.17
N PRO A 267 19.20 -3.11 -55.08
CA PRO A 267 20.21 -3.18 -54.00
C PRO A 267 19.66 -2.78 -52.63
N LEU A 268 18.38 -2.36 -52.55
CA LEU A 268 17.71 -1.95 -51.32
C LEU A 268 16.81 -3.04 -50.71
N LYS A 269 16.57 -4.16 -51.39
CA LYS A 269 15.63 -5.19 -50.88
C LYS A 269 16.17 -6.08 -49.76
N ASN A 270 17.46 -6.01 -49.44
CA ASN A 270 18.11 -6.89 -48.46
C ASN A 270 18.88 -6.18 -47.33
N ILE A 271 18.62 -4.91 -47.03
CA ILE A 271 19.25 -4.25 -45.86
C ILE A 271 18.43 -4.58 -44.62
N LYS A 272 18.77 -5.69 -43.94
CA LYS A 272 18.27 -5.94 -42.58
C LYS A 272 19.03 -5.01 -41.61
N LEU A 273 18.32 -4.10 -40.95
CA LEU A 273 18.87 -3.26 -39.90
C LEU A 273 18.54 -3.88 -38.54
N LYS A 274 19.51 -3.88 -37.61
CA LYS A 274 19.29 -4.28 -36.22
C LYS A 274 19.64 -3.13 -35.29
N MET A 275 18.82 -2.94 -34.27
CA MET A 275 19.08 -1.96 -33.23
C MET A 275 20.03 -2.53 -32.18
N ASP A 276 21.08 -1.79 -31.84
CA ASP A 276 21.98 -2.14 -30.74
C ASP A 276 21.34 -1.82 -29.36
N ARG A 277 22.05 -2.13 -28.28
CA ARG A 277 21.56 -1.91 -26.90
C ARG A 277 21.52 -0.41 -26.51
N ASN A 278 22.09 0.46 -27.34
CA ASN A 278 22.15 1.90 -27.15
C ASN A 278 21.16 2.66 -28.05
N GLY A 279 20.42 1.97 -28.90
CA GLY A 279 19.37 2.53 -29.76
C GLY A 279 19.85 2.97 -31.16
N ASN A 280 21.08 2.65 -31.55
CA ASN A 280 21.59 2.93 -32.89
C ASN A 280 21.18 1.82 -33.87
N LEU A 281 20.81 2.22 -35.09
CA LEU A 281 20.48 1.30 -36.19
C LEU A 281 21.76 0.97 -36.97
N GLU A 282 22.21 -0.26 -36.85
CA GLU A 282 23.34 -0.78 -37.64
C GLU A 282 22.85 -1.77 -38.70
N ARG A 283 23.59 -1.86 -39.81
CA ARG A 283 23.35 -2.88 -40.84
C ARG A 283 23.76 -4.25 -40.27
N MET A 284 22.90 -5.24 -40.46
CA MET A 284 23.22 -6.65 -40.13
C MET A 284 24.31 -7.20 -41.05
#